data_AF-M6W395-F1
#
_entry.id   AF-M6W395-F1
#
_cell.length_a   1.000
_cell.length_b   1.000
_cell.length_c   1.000
_cell.angle_alpha   90.00
_cell.angle_beta   90.00
_cell.angle_gamma   90.00
#
_symmetry.space_group_name_H-M   'P 1'
#
loop_
_entity.id
_entity.type
_entity.pdbx_description
1 polymer ?
#
loop_
_entity_poly.entity_id
_entity_poly.type
_entity_poly.pdbx_seq_one_letter_code
_entity_poly.pdbx_strand_id
1 'polypeptide(L)'
;MLSKIPSNLKIFSGFTIGFLILFFLYRLCWCIVFSSKFSAASVPEIMLAFLVGIRFDISVCSILLGPPWILSAIYPLNRFKAYTLLWGIFPIFLFFYASAFLIGDTLYFGETNKHLGYEGFVFLGSELWIIFKAFFARHTILAIVSCSVIGTLFPFTIHKYIQKKHIFFTRRKKDQNSYNY
;
A
#
# COMPACT_ATOMS: atom_id res chain seq x y z
N MET A 1 4.37 -7.11 -33.52
CA MET A 1 3.33 -6.36 -32.79
C MET A 1 3.48 -6.63 -31.30
N LEU A 2 4.13 -5.76 -30.53
CA LEU A 2 4.09 -5.87 -29.07
C LEU A 2 2.65 -5.63 -28.62
N SER A 3 1.99 -6.69 -28.16
CA SER A 3 0.63 -6.61 -27.60
C SER A 3 0.63 -5.58 -26.46
N LYS A 4 -0.32 -4.63 -26.51
CA LYS A 4 -0.47 -3.65 -25.43
C LYS A 4 -0.79 -4.40 -24.14
N ILE A 5 0.12 -4.33 -23.16
CA ILE A 5 -0.09 -4.91 -21.82
C ILE A 5 -1.45 -4.44 -21.26
N PRO A 6 -2.32 -5.36 -20.77
CA PRO A 6 -3.63 -5.02 -20.23
C PRO A 6 -3.56 -3.97 -19.12
N SER A 7 -4.54 -3.07 -19.08
CA SER A 7 -4.54 -1.95 -18.13
C SER A 7 -4.58 -2.38 -16.67
N ASN A 8 -5.28 -3.47 -16.36
CA ASN A 8 -5.29 -4.08 -15.03
C ASN A 8 -3.91 -4.62 -14.67
N LEU A 9 -3.24 -5.37 -15.56
CA LEU A 9 -1.91 -5.89 -15.30
C LEU A 9 -0.90 -4.77 -14.99
N LYS A 10 -0.97 -3.64 -15.72
CA LYS A 10 -0.14 -2.45 -15.44
C LYS A 10 -0.40 -1.84 -14.06
N ILE A 11 -1.66 -1.80 -13.63
CA ILE A 11 -2.03 -1.25 -12.31
C ILE A 11 -1.47 -2.15 -11.22
N PHE A 12 -1.74 -3.45 -11.29
CA PHE A 12 -1.32 -4.39 -10.25
C PHE A 12 0.20 -4.59 -10.22
N SER A 13 0.87 -4.65 -11.38
CA SER A 13 2.34 -4.70 -11.39
C SER A 13 2.96 -3.43 -10.80
N GLY A 14 2.38 -2.26 -11.10
CA GLY A 14 2.80 -0.99 -10.50
C GLY A 14 2.65 -0.97 -8.99
N PHE A 15 1.50 -1.43 -8.46
CA PHE A 15 1.29 -1.54 -7.02
C PHE A 15 2.21 -2.57 -6.38
N THR A 16 2.39 -3.74 -6.98
CA THR A 16 3.32 -4.77 -6.46
C THR A 16 4.73 -4.19 -6.33
N ILE A 17 5.24 -3.52 -7.37
CA ILE A 17 6.55 -2.86 -7.31
C ILE A 17 6.57 -1.78 -6.22
N GLY A 18 5.52 -0.97 -6.12
CA GLY A 18 5.39 0.04 -5.08
C GLY A 18 5.45 -0.55 -3.66
N PHE A 19 4.71 -1.63 -3.40
CA PHE A 19 4.72 -2.33 -2.12
C PHE A 19 6.10 -2.93 -1.80
N LEU A 20 6.75 -3.57 -2.78
CA LEU A 20 8.10 -4.11 -2.59
C LEU A 20 9.12 -3.00 -2.25
N ILE A 21 9.02 -1.84 -2.91
CA ILE A 21 9.85 -0.67 -2.58
C ILE A 21 9.53 -0.20 -1.16
N LEU A 22 8.25 -0.09 -0.79
CA LEU A 22 7.82 0.33 0.54
C LEU A 22 8.40 -0.59 1.63
N PHE A 23 8.24 -1.91 1.49
CA PHE A 23 8.73 -2.88 2.47
C PHE A 23 10.25 -2.91 2.54
N PHE A 24 10.94 -2.79 1.41
CA PHE A 24 12.39 -2.70 1.37
C PHE A 24 12.91 -1.44 2.08
N LEU A 25 12.33 -0.28 1.79
CA LEU A 25 12.69 0.98 2.44
C LEU A 25 12.40 0.96 3.94
N TYR A 26 11.27 0.38 4.34
CA TYR A 26 10.96 0.16 5.75
C TYR A 26 12.03 -0.70 6.42
N ARG A 27 12.43 -1.83 5.82
CA ARG A 27 13.48 -2.71 6.38
C ARG A 27 14.85 -2.01 6.45
N LEU A 28 15.17 -1.18 5.46
CA LEU A 28 16.38 -0.37 5.46
C LEU A 28 16.36 0.66 6.60
N CYS A 29 15.26 1.41 6.72
CA CYS A 29 15.04 2.36 7.81
C CYS A 29 15.17 1.67 9.17
N TRP A 30 14.54 0.51 9.32
CA TRP A 30 14.58 -0.30 10.52
C TRP A 30 16.00 -0.71 10.91
N CYS A 31 16.78 -1.21 9.94
CA CYS A 31 18.17 -1.60 10.15
C CYS A 31 19.04 -0.43 10.63
N ILE A 32 18.75 0.79 10.17
CA ILE A 32 19.48 2.01 10.56
C ILE A 32 19.05 2.46 11.96
N VAL A 33 17.75 2.66 12.16
CA VAL A 33 17.17 3.22 13.40
C VAL A 33 17.41 2.30 14.59
N PHE A 34 17.28 0.99 14.39
CA PHE A 34 17.47 -0.03 15.42
C PHE A 34 18.79 -0.79 15.26
N SER A 35 19.80 -0.18 14.63
CA SER A 35 21.13 -0.77 14.41
C SER A 35 21.73 -1.40 15.67
N SER A 36 21.56 -0.78 16.83
CA SER A 36 22.04 -1.28 18.13
C SER A 36 21.44 -2.65 18.53
N LYS A 37 20.25 -3.00 18.02
CA LYS A 37 19.59 -4.29 18.26
C LYS A 37 20.22 -5.42 17.46
N PHE A 38 21.02 -5.11 16.45
CA PHE A 38 21.69 -6.08 15.59
C PHE A 38 23.17 -6.27 15.95
N SER A 39 23.64 -5.75 17.09
CA SER A 39 25.05 -5.81 17.51
C SER A 39 25.60 -7.23 17.65
N ALA A 40 24.73 -8.20 17.94
CA ALA A 40 25.09 -9.62 18.02
C ALA A 40 25.05 -10.35 16.66
N ALA A 41 24.48 -9.73 15.63
CA ALA A 41 24.34 -10.33 14.30
C ALA A 41 25.48 -9.88 13.38
N SER A 42 25.99 -10.82 12.61
CA SER A 42 26.99 -10.56 11.58
C SER A 42 26.35 -9.95 10.31
N VAL A 43 27.15 -9.21 9.53
CA VAL A 43 26.68 -8.61 8.26
C VAL A 43 26.06 -9.65 7.30
N PRO A 44 26.61 -10.87 7.12
CA PRO A 44 25.99 -11.90 6.30
C PRO A 44 24.61 -12.35 6.80
N GLU A 45 24.40 -12.44 8.11
CA GLU A 45 23.10 -12.80 8.70
C GLU A 45 22.06 -11.71 8.43
N ILE A 46 22.46 -10.44 8.53
CA ILE A 46 21.60 -9.30 8.18
C ILE A 46 21.24 -9.36 6.69
N MET A 47 22.21 -9.58 5.80
CA MET A 47 21.95 -9.72 4.36
C MET A 47 21.01 -10.89 4.04
N LEU A 48 21.21 -12.04 4.70
CA LEU A 48 20.34 -13.21 4.55
C LEU A 48 18.92 -12.89 5.04
N ALA A 49 18.77 -12.18 6.15
CA ALA A 49 17.46 -11.73 6.64
C ALA A 49 16.76 -10.80 5.65
N PHE A 50 17.49 -9.94 4.94
CA PHE A 50 16.94 -9.12 3.85
C PHE A 50 16.42 -9.98 2.69
N LEU A 51 17.17 -11.02 2.27
CA LEU A 51 16.75 -11.93 1.20
C LEU A 51 15.52 -12.76 1.60
N VAL A 52 15.52 -13.32 2.81
CA VAL A 52 14.36 -14.03 3.37
C VAL A 52 13.15 -13.09 3.46
N GLY A 53 13.39 -11.83 3.83
CA GLY A 53 12.35 -10.81 3.87
C GLY A 53 11.74 -10.53 2.50
N ILE A 54 12.51 -10.51 1.40
CA ILE A 54 11.94 -10.37 0.05
C ILE A 54 10.93 -11.48 -0.26
N ARG A 55 11.22 -12.73 0.14
CA ARG A 55 10.27 -13.85 -0.01
C ARG A 55 8.97 -13.56 0.72
N PHE A 56 9.07 -13.06 1.95
CA PHE A 56 7.91 -12.69 2.75
C PHE A 56 7.12 -11.54 2.10
N ASP A 57 7.80 -10.51 1.60
CA ASP A 57 7.19 -9.34 0.96
C ASP A 57 6.37 -9.75 -0.29
N ILE A 58 6.88 -10.69 -1.08
CA ILE A 58 6.17 -11.25 -2.24
C ILE A 58 4.90 -11.99 -1.79
N SER A 59 4.97 -12.78 -0.70
CA SER A 59 3.80 -13.44 -0.13
C SER A 59 2.75 -12.43 0.36
N VAL A 60 3.18 -11.38 1.06
CA VAL A 60 2.28 -10.30 1.52
C VAL A 60 1.63 -9.59 0.35
N CYS A 61 2.39 -9.22 -0.69
CA CYS A 61 1.85 -8.63 -1.92
C CYS A 61 0.81 -9.55 -2.56
N SER A 62 1.07 -10.86 -2.60
CA SER A 62 0.14 -11.83 -3.18
C SER A 62 -1.17 -11.92 -2.40
N ILE A 63 -1.12 -11.85 -1.07
CA ILE A 63 -2.30 -11.86 -0.20
C ILE A 63 -3.10 -10.55 -0.34
N LEU A 64 -2.41 -9.41 -0.34
CA LEU A 64 -3.06 -8.10 -0.38
C LEU A 64 -3.61 -7.74 -1.77
N LEU A 65 -2.86 -8.04 -2.84
CA LEU A 65 -3.16 -7.65 -4.20
C LEU A 65 -3.76 -8.78 -5.05
N GLY A 66 -3.62 -10.04 -4.63
CA GLY A 66 -4.15 -11.19 -5.35
C GLY A 66 -5.68 -11.16 -5.51
N PRO A 67 -6.46 -11.00 -4.43
CA PRO A 67 -7.91 -10.91 -4.53
C PRO A 67 -8.42 -9.79 -5.47
N PRO A 68 -8.00 -8.51 -5.33
CA PRO A 68 -8.43 -7.46 -6.26
C PRO A 68 -7.89 -7.68 -7.69
N TRP A 69 -6.73 -8.34 -7.86
CA TRP A 69 -6.23 -8.71 -9.18
C TRP A 69 -7.13 -9.76 -9.86
N ILE A 70 -7.56 -10.80 -9.12
CA ILE A 70 -8.51 -11.81 -9.61
C ILE A 70 -9.84 -11.13 -10.01
N LEU A 71 -10.37 -10.23 -9.17
CA LEU A 71 -11.57 -9.46 -9.51
C LEU A 71 -11.37 -8.66 -10.80
N SER A 72 -10.21 -8.04 -10.99
CA SER A 72 -9.92 -7.30 -12.23
C SER A 72 -9.93 -8.17 -13.49
N ALA A 73 -9.76 -9.49 -13.37
CA ALA A 73 -9.73 -10.42 -14.49
C ALA A 73 -11.13 -10.91 -14.92
N ILE A 74 -12.18 -10.66 -14.13
CA ILE A 74 -13.55 -11.10 -14.44
C ILE A 74 -14.16 -10.17 -15.50
N TYR A 75 -13.93 -10.50 -16.77
CA TYR A 75 -14.28 -9.66 -17.93
C TYR A 75 -15.76 -9.20 -17.97
N PRO A 76 -16.76 -10.07 -17.72
CA PRO A 76 -18.17 -9.64 -17.78
C PRO A 76 -18.51 -8.52 -16.79
N LEU A 77 -17.89 -8.52 -15.61
CA LEU A 77 -18.18 -7.54 -14.55
C LEU A 77 -17.46 -6.21 -14.76
N ASN A 78 -16.37 -6.19 -15.52
CA ASN A 78 -15.63 -4.97 -15.87
C ASN A 78 -16.41 -3.97 -16.74
N ARG A 79 -17.61 -4.33 -17.22
CA ARG A 79 -18.55 -3.37 -17.83
C ARG A 79 -19.13 -2.38 -16.83
N PHE A 80 -19.21 -2.75 -15.55
CA PHE A 80 -19.82 -1.93 -14.51
C PHE A 80 -18.78 -0.98 -13.89
N LYS A 81 -19.10 0.31 -13.87
CA LYS A 81 -18.22 1.35 -13.31
C LYS A 81 -17.90 1.10 -11.84
N ALA A 82 -18.91 0.78 -11.03
CA ALA A 82 -18.74 0.50 -9.60
C ALA A 82 -17.79 -0.68 -9.35
N TYR A 83 -17.95 -1.77 -10.11
CA TYR A 83 -17.06 -2.94 -10.04
C TYR A 83 -15.61 -2.58 -10.34
N THR A 84 -15.39 -1.79 -11.41
CA THR A 84 -14.05 -1.33 -11.82
C THR A 84 -13.40 -0.37 -10.83
N LEU A 85 -14.23 0.42 -10.12
CA LEU A 85 -13.76 1.29 -9.04
C LEU A 85 -13.38 0.47 -7.81
N LEU A 86 -14.16 -0.54 -7.45
CA LEU A 86 -13.91 -1.40 -6.29
C LEU A 86 -12.52 -2.03 -6.35
N TRP A 87 -12.23 -2.82 -7.39
CA TRP A 87 -10.94 -3.51 -7.47
C TRP A 87 -9.75 -2.59 -7.72
N GLY A 88 -9.98 -1.37 -8.21
CA GLY A 88 -8.89 -0.43 -8.53
C GLY A 88 -8.59 0.62 -7.46
N ILE A 89 -9.57 0.99 -6.64
CA ILE A 89 -9.36 1.85 -5.46
C ILE A 89 -8.76 1.05 -4.32
N PHE A 90 -9.12 -0.23 -4.20
CA PHE A 90 -8.69 -1.08 -3.10
C PHE A 90 -7.15 -1.18 -2.95
N PRO A 91 -6.35 -1.39 -4.02
CA PRO A 91 -4.88 -1.33 -3.93
C PRO A 91 -4.33 0.03 -3.48
N ILE A 92 -4.99 1.14 -3.88
CA ILE A 92 -4.60 2.50 -3.42
C ILE A 92 -4.77 2.57 -1.90
N PHE A 93 -5.96 2.20 -1.41
CA PHE A 93 -6.25 2.18 0.03
C PHE A 93 -5.25 1.32 0.80
N LEU A 94 -5.02 0.08 0.35
CA LEU A 94 -4.08 -0.84 1.00
C LEU A 94 -2.65 -0.28 1.04
N PHE A 95 -2.20 0.40 -0.01
CA PHE A 95 -0.85 0.95 -0.05
C PHE A 95 -0.64 2.03 1.01
N PHE A 96 -1.58 2.98 1.12
CA PHE A 96 -1.50 4.03 2.15
C PHE A 96 -1.75 3.48 3.55
N TYR A 97 -2.66 2.51 3.69
CA TYR A 97 -2.88 1.82 4.96
C TYR A 97 -1.62 1.09 5.44
N ALA A 98 -0.95 0.32 4.56
CA ALA A 98 0.30 -0.35 4.90
C ALA A 98 1.41 0.65 5.26
N SER A 99 1.50 1.77 4.52
CA SER A 99 2.46 2.85 4.83
C SER A 99 2.24 3.41 6.24
N ALA A 100 0.99 3.71 6.60
CA ALA A 100 0.63 4.18 7.94
C ALA A 100 0.93 3.14 9.01
N PHE A 101 0.62 1.87 8.74
CA PHE A 101 0.85 0.77 9.66
C PHE A 101 2.35 0.55 9.95
N LEU A 102 3.22 0.62 8.92
CA LEU A 102 4.67 0.49 9.08
C LEU A 102 5.29 1.66 9.86
N ILE A 103 4.77 2.87 9.69
CA ILE A 103 5.17 4.02 10.52
C ILE A 103 4.78 3.76 11.98
N GLY A 104 3.54 3.34 12.22
CA GLY A 104 3.05 2.97 13.55
C GLY A 104 3.90 1.87 14.21
N ASP A 105 4.23 0.82 13.46
CA ASP A 105 5.06 -0.29 13.92
C ASP A 105 6.47 0.16 14.34
N THR A 106 7.10 1.05 13.56
CA THR A 106 8.41 1.61 13.91
C THR A 106 8.39 2.34 15.25
N LEU A 107 7.36 3.14 15.48
CA LEU A 107 7.20 3.90 16.73
C LEU A 107 6.91 2.98 17.91
N TYR A 108 6.00 2.03 17.71
CA TYR A 108 5.61 1.09 18.73
C TYR A 108 6.78 0.20 19.17
N PHE A 109 7.58 -0.25 18.22
CA PHE A 109 8.77 -1.04 18.53
C PHE A 109 9.83 -0.23 19.27
N GLY A 110 9.97 1.06 18.97
CA GLY A 110 10.88 1.95 19.71
C GLY A 110 10.57 2.00 21.21
N GLU A 111 9.29 1.90 21.58
CA GLU A 111 8.85 1.94 22.98
C GLU A 111 8.78 0.55 23.63
N THR A 112 8.30 -0.46 22.89
CA THR A 112 7.97 -1.78 23.46
C THR A 112 8.95 -2.88 23.11
N ASN A 113 9.84 -2.65 22.14
CA ASN A 113 10.70 -3.66 21.52
C ASN A 113 9.93 -4.86 20.95
N LYS A 114 8.68 -4.65 20.53
CA LYS A 114 7.82 -5.65 19.89
C LYS A 114 7.17 -5.08 18.64
N HIS A 115 6.98 -5.93 17.63
CA HIS A 115 6.24 -5.55 16.44
C HIS A 115 4.73 -5.53 16.73
N LEU A 116 4.05 -4.64 16.02
CA LEU A 116 2.62 -4.41 16.09
C LEU A 116 1.88 -5.61 15.48
N GLY A 117 1.41 -6.52 16.34
CA GLY A 117 0.67 -7.72 15.97
C GLY A 117 -0.84 -7.58 16.18
N TYR A 118 -1.44 -8.52 16.92
CA TYR A 118 -2.86 -8.46 17.34
C TYR A 118 -3.20 -7.16 18.09
N GLU A 119 -2.23 -6.65 18.84
CA GLU A 119 -2.30 -5.39 19.58
C GLU A 119 -2.70 -4.25 18.64
N GLY A 120 -2.25 -4.25 17.38
CA GLY A 120 -2.63 -3.24 16.38
C GLY A 120 -4.09 -3.26 15.99
N PHE A 121 -4.72 -4.43 15.99
CA PHE A 121 -6.16 -4.55 15.79
C PHE A 121 -6.96 -4.08 17.00
N VAL A 122 -6.47 -4.35 18.22
CA VAL A 122 -7.07 -3.82 19.45
C VAL A 122 -6.91 -2.29 19.50
N PHE A 123 -5.77 -1.79 19.05
CA PHE A 123 -5.46 -0.37 19.00
C PHE A 123 -6.19 0.40 17.89
N LEU A 124 -6.79 -0.26 16.90
CA LEU A 124 -7.66 0.40 15.90
C LEU A 124 -9.00 0.89 16.50
N GLY A 125 -9.31 0.54 17.76
CA GLY A 125 -10.49 0.98 18.50
C GLY A 125 -10.30 2.30 19.27
N SER A 126 -10.71 2.33 20.54
CA SER A 126 -10.65 3.53 21.41
C SER A 126 -9.25 4.07 21.63
N GLU A 127 -8.24 3.19 21.58
CA GLU A 127 -6.85 3.52 21.85
C GLU A 127 -6.13 4.18 20.66
N LEU A 128 -6.69 4.13 19.45
CA LEU A 128 -6.08 4.70 18.25
C LEU A 128 -5.79 6.18 18.44
N TRP A 129 -6.74 6.90 19.03
CA TRP A 129 -6.61 8.32 19.28
C TRP A 129 -5.53 8.65 20.31
N ILE A 130 -5.33 7.77 21.29
CA ILE A 130 -4.31 7.93 22.32
C ILE A 130 -2.92 7.74 21.70
N ILE A 131 -2.74 6.71 20.87
CA ILE A 131 -1.49 6.47 20.13
C ILE A 131 -1.22 7.63 19.17
N PHE A 132 -2.25 8.11 18.47
CA PHE A 132 -2.13 9.24 17.57
C PHE A 132 -1.69 10.51 18.31
N LYS A 133 -2.28 10.81 19.48
CA LYS A 133 -1.83 11.92 20.34
C LYS A 133 -0.39 11.74 20.82
N ALA A 134 -0.04 10.54 21.28
CA ALA A 134 1.32 10.22 21.73
C ALA A 134 2.34 10.39 20.59
N PHE A 135 1.96 10.03 19.36
CA PHE A 135 2.79 10.21 18.17
C PHE A 135 3.10 11.68 17.90
N PHE A 136 2.10 12.56 17.96
CA PHE A 136 2.30 14.01 17.81
C PHE A 136 3.11 14.62 18.96
N ALA A 137 2.97 14.09 20.18
CA ALA A 137 3.71 14.58 21.35
C ALA A 137 5.19 14.20 21.32
N ARG A 138 5.53 12.96 20.90
CA ARG A 138 6.92 12.46 20.92
C ARG A 138 7.67 12.67 19.61
N HIS A 139 6.97 12.62 18.47
CA HIS A 139 7.59 12.65 17.14
C HIS A 139 6.90 13.64 16.22
N THR A 140 6.74 14.88 16.67
CA THR A 140 5.92 15.92 16.02
C THR A 140 6.26 16.13 14.53
N ILE A 141 7.55 16.24 14.18
CA ILE A 141 7.97 16.47 12.79
C ILE A 141 7.57 15.27 11.91
N LEU A 142 7.88 14.05 12.35
CA LEU A 142 7.54 12.84 11.62
C LEU A 142 6.02 12.71 11.49
N ALA A 143 5.27 12.99 12.55
CA ALA A 143 3.80 12.98 12.54
C ALA A 143 3.22 13.96 11.53
N ILE A 144 3.68 15.21 11.54
CA ILE A 144 3.23 16.23 10.58
C ILE A 144 3.56 15.81 9.14
N VAL A 145 4.79 15.37 8.88
CA VAL A 145 5.22 14.97 7.54
C VAL A 145 4.43 13.75 7.07
N SER A 146 4.34 12.69 7.87
CA SER A 146 3.60 11.47 7.53
C SER A 146 2.12 11.74 7.30
N CYS A 147 1.46 12.50 8.19
CA CYS A 147 0.05 12.87 8.03
C CYS A 147 -0.17 13.77 6.81
N SER A 148 0.74 14.71 6.53
CA SER A 148 0.64 15.58 5.35
C SER A 148 0.82 14.79 4.06
N VAL A 149 1.81 13.90 4.00
CA VAL A 149 2.08 13.05 2.83
C VAL A 149 0.90 12.11 2.58
N ILE A 150 0.43 11.39 3.60
CA ILE A 150 -0.71 10.46 3.46
C ILE A 150 -1.99 11.26 3.15
N GLY A 151 -2.26 12.32 3.90
CA GLY A 151 -3.46 13.16 3.78
C GLY A 151 -3.57 13.89 2.44
N THR A 152 -2.45 14.13 1.74
CA THR A 152 -2.47 14.73 0.39
C THR A 152 -2.40 13.69 -0.71
N LEU A 153 -1.45 12.75 -0.66
CA LEU A 153 -1.22 11.79 -1.73
C LEU A 153 -2.35 10.75 -1.84
N PHE A 154 -2.95 10.34 -0.73
CA PHE A 154 -4.06 9.37 -0.75
C PHE A 154 -5.28 9.90 -1.52
N PRO A 155 -5.92 11.03 -1.14
CA PRO A 155 -7.07 11.55 -1.87
C PRO A 155 -6.69 11.99 -3.28
N PHE A 156 -5.48 12.53 -3.49
CA PHE A 156 -5.00 12.89 -4.83
C PHE A 156 -4.91 11.68 -5.77
N THR A 157 -4.37 10.57 -5.28
CA THR A 157 -4.24 9.33 -6.07
C THR A 157 -5.62 8.75 -6.40
N ILE A 158 -6.54 8.73 -5.43
CA ILE A 158 -7.94 8.34 -5.67
C ILE A 158 -8.59 9.26 -6.72
N HIS A 159 -8.44 10.57 -6.57
CA HIS A 159 -9.04 11.56 -7.46
C HIS A 159 -8.55 11.37 -8.90
N LYS A 160 -7.23 11.27 -9.09
CA LYS A 160 -6.63 11.00 -10.41
C LYS A 160 -7.10 9.67 -11.00
N TYR A 161 -7.23 8.62 -10.18
CA TYR A 161 -7.73 7.33 -10.64
C TYR A 161 -9.18 7.43 -11.14
N ILE A 162 -10.06 8.08 -10.36
CA ILE A 162 -11.48 8.28 -10.70
C ILE A 162 -11.61 9.13 -11.98
N GLN A 163 -10.86 10.24 -12.10
CA GLN A 163 -10.89 11.08 -13.30
C GLN A 163 -10.52 10.29 -14.56
N LYS A 164 -9.43 9.51 -14.51
CA LYS A 164 -8.98 8.69 -15.64
C LYS A 164 -10.01 7.63 -16.03
N LYS A 165 -10.65 6.99 -15.05
CA LYS A 165 -11.71 6.00 -15.31
C LYS A 165 -12.99 6.65 -15.82
N HIS A 166 -13.35 7.83 -15.33
CA HIS A 166 -14.52 8.58 -15.83
C HIS A 166 -14.38 8.84 -17.34
N ILE A 167 -13.24 9.39 -17.77
CA ILE A 167 -12.93 9.64 -19.19
C ILE A 167 -13.06 8.37 -20.03
N PHE A 168 -12.55 7.23 -19.52
CA PHE A 168 -12.64 5.94 -20.22
C PHE A 168 -14.08 5.48 -20.44
N PHE A 169 -14.94 5.54 -19.41
CA PHE A 169 -16.34 5.14 -19.54
C PHE A 169 -17.14 6.10 -20.44
N THR A 170 -16.87 7.41 -20.39
CA THR A 170 -17.53 8.39 -21.27
C THR A 170 -17.18 8.15 -22.75
N ARG A 171 -15.90 7.87 -23.06
CA ARG A 171 -15.48 7.53 -24.44
C ARG A 171 -16.14 6.26 -24.94
N ARG A 172 -16.13 5.19 -24.12
CA ARG A 172 -16.75 3.90 -24.49
C ARG A 172 -18.25 4.04 -24.79
N LYS A 173 -18.96 4.88 -24.04
CA LYS A 173 -20.39 5.17 -24.28
C LYS A 173 -20.60 5.94 -25.59
N LYS A 174 -19.71 6.89 -25.92
CA LYS A 174 -19.77 7.65 -27.18
C LYS A 174 -19.54 6.73 -28.38
N ASP A 175 -18.54 5.86 -28.32
CA ASP A 175 -18.22 4.94 -29.42
C ASP A 175 -19.39 3.97 -29.68
N GLN A 176 -20.01 3.41 -28.63
CA GLN A 176 -21.18 2.53 -28.79
C GLN A 176 -22.38 3.24 -29.45
N ASN A 177 -22.59 4.52 -29.20
CA ASN A 177 -23.67 5.28 -29.83
C ASN A 177 -23.39 5.57 -31.31
N SER A 178 -22.13 5.73 -31.71
CA SER A 178 -21.75 5.99 -33.11
C SER A 178 -21.92 4.79 -34.05
N TYR A 179 -21.98 3.56 -33.53
CA TYR A 179 -22.21 2.34 -34.33
C TYR A 179 -23.69 1.95 -34.46
N ASN A 180 -24.60 2.69 -33.80
CA ASN A 180 -26.04 2.44 -33.84
C ASN A 180 -26.78 3.39 -34.80
N TYR A 181 -26.05 4.12 -35.65
CA TYR A 181 -26.53 4.94 -36.76
C TYR A 181 -25.85 4.48 -38.04
#